data_AF-A0A1Y2XB53-F1
#
_entry.id   AF-A0A1Y2XB53-F1
#
_cell.length_a   1.000
_cell.length_b   1.000
_cell.length_c   1.000
_cell.angle_alpha   90.00
_cell.angle_beta   90.00
_cell.angle_gamma   90.00
#
_symmetry.space_group_name_H-M   'P 1'
#
loop_
_entity.id
_entity.type
_entity.pdbx_description
1 polymer ?
#
loop_
_entity_poly.entity_id
_entity_poly.type
_entity_poly.pdbx_seq_one_letter_code
_entity_poly.pdbx_strand_id
1 'polypeptide(L)'
;MLPRPSLSFTLPSIHDNTKLDCRIYHPHHSNEQLLSHSDPSWPRHAAVVAHPYAPLGGSYDDPIVHLVASTLLHLGFVVATFNFRGASSSSSRTSWTSKPERADYMSITGFLVYYLHYLTTSQNHANPAEEDDNSTPILLLAGYSYGAMVTLQLPPVDSFLSHFASPATHTAFADIRLRAQHLAEEQKAMSANPASPRKSLGMRVGGDEDLSPRFRDKQRAHSPDSEEKIRRGVREILSRSKFIHRRRNSPSTDQSTERDLEVPYLENVNHLIRFRPAYLLVSPPLGFITNLATMSFSSLWPKKKKDEPAKSHEDNTRREANEPEAEAKLTANPTLAIYGDQDSFLSIKKMRDWTTQLSNAEGSQFRYVEVSTAGHFWVEHGVSHELREAVYSFSAGLVKS
;
A
#
# COMPACT_ATOMS: atom_id res chain seq x y z
N MET A 1 -10.79 -2.89 18.53
CA MET A 1 -9.37 -2.50 18.65
C MET A 1 -8.56 -3.36 17.68
N LEU A 2 -7.50 -2.82 17.08
CA LEU A 2 -6.64 -3.59 16.18
C LEU A 2 -5.83 -4.62 17.00
N PRO A 3 -5.77 -5.90 16.59
CA PRO A 3 -4.99 -6.91 17.31
C PRO A 3 -3.49 -6.70 17.14
N ARG A 4 -2.69 -7.56 17.77
CA ARG A 4 -1.26 -7.62 17.48
C ARG A 4 -1.03 -7.98 16.00
N PRO A 5 -0.02 -7.39 15.35
CA PRO A 5 0.31 -7.73 13.97
C PRO A 5 0.78 -9.19 13.88
N SER A 6 0.36 -9.87 12.81
CA SER A 6 0.82 -11.22 12.49
C SER A 6 2.27 -11.23 12.00
N LEU A 7 2.65 -10.18 11.27
CA LEU A 7 4.02 -9.94 10.81
C LEU A 7 4.42 -8.50 11.10
N SER A 8 5.66 -8.32 11.54
CA SER A 8 6.33 -7.02 11.65
C SER A 8 7.72 -7.15 11.04
N PHE A 9 8.01 -6.37 10.01
CA PHE A 9 9.23 -6.46 9.21
C PHE A 9 9.53 -5.11 8.56
N THR A 10 10.61 -5.06 7.79
CA THR A 10 10.95 -3.85 7.02
C THR A 10 11.09 -4.10 5.54
N LEU A 11 10.79 -3.08 4.75
CA LEU A 11 10.96 -3.07 3.30
C LEU A 11 11.88 -1.93 2.85
N PRO A 12 12.67 -2.12 1.80
CA PRO A 12 13.30 -1.01 1.11
C PRO A 12 12.25 -0.24 0.30
N SER A 13 12.25 1.08 0.37
CA SER A 13 11.50 1.91 -0.56
C SER A 13 12.01 1.73 -1.98
N ILE A 14 11.11 1.59 -2.96
CA ILE A 14 11.46 1.58 -4.38
C ILE A 14 12.02 2.92 -4.90
N HIS A 15 11.95 3.99 -4.10
CA HIS A 15 12.55 5.28 -4.45
C HIS A 15 14.08 5.27 -4.29
N ASP A 16 14.56 4.84 -3.13
CA ASP A 16 15.95 5.04 -2.69
C ASP A 16 16.43 4.03 -1.64
N ASN A 17 15.71 2.92 -1.46
CA ASN A 17 15.97 1.89 -0.45
C ASN A 17 15.86 2.38 1.00
N THR A 18 15.21 3.53 1.25
CA THR A 18 14.85 3.94 2.62
C THR A 18 14.09 2.81 3.31
N LYS A 19 14.49 2.46 4.53
CA LYS A 19 13.88 1.39 5.32
C LYS A 19 12.52 1.83 5.85
N LEU A 20 11.47 1.10 5.48
CA LEU A 20 10.09 1.33 5.89
C LEU A 20 9.68 0.28 6.92
N ASP A 21 9.04 0.72 8.01
CA ASP A 21 8.48 -0.19 9.01
C ASP A 21 7.11 -0.64 8.58
N CYS A 22 6.90 -1.95 8.46
CA CYS A 22 5.68 -2.53 7.92
C CYS A 22 5.09 -3.58 8.87
N ARG A 23 3.76 -3.65 8.89
CA ARG A 23 2.99 -4.63 9.65
C ARG A 23 1.90 -5.24 8.78
N ILE A 24 1.63 -6.54 8.98
CA ILE A 24 0.53 -7.26 8.33
C ILE A 24 -0.36 -7.87 9.42
N TYR A 25 -1.66 -7.70 9.27
CA TYR A 25 -2.69 -8.26 10.13
C TYR A 25 -3.53 -9.24 9.31
N HIS A 26 -3.58 -10.49 9.72
CA HIS A 26 -4.53 -11.47 9.20
C HIS A 26 -5.79 -11.43 10.07
N PRO A 27 -7.00 -11.55 9.48
CA PRO A 27 -8.23 -11.56 10.26
C PRO A 27 -8.29 -12.80 11.18
N HIS A 28 -9.13 -12.74 12.22
CA HIS A 28 -9.13 -13.72 13.31
C HIS A 28 -9.89 -15.01 13.00
N HIS A 29 -11.02 -14.95 12.27
CA HIS A 29 -11.88 -16.11 11.92
C HIS A 29 -11.31 -16.99 10.80
N SER A 30 -10.00 -17.15 10.82
CA SER A 30 -9.23 -17.03 9.61
C SER A 30 -7.82 -17.50 9.88
N ASN A 31 -7.25 -17.23 11.04
CA ASN A 31 -5.92 -17.74 11.36
C ASN A 31 -5.91 -19.27 11.58
N GLU A 32 -7.01 -19.87 12.06
CA GLU A 32 -7.16 -21.34 12.13
C GLU A 32 -7.65 -21.97 10.81
N GLN A 33 -8.46 -21.26 10.01
CA GLN A 33 -9.09 -21.79 8.78
C GLN A 33 -8.37 -21.45 7.46
N LEU A 34 -7.64 -20.33 7.35
CA LEU A 34 -6.74 -20.03 6.20
C LEU A 34 -5.65 -21.06 6.04
N LEU A 35 -5.19 -21.54 7.19
CA LEU A 35 -3.92 -22.20 7.33
C LEU A 35 -4.07 -23.68 7.71
N SER A 36 -5.27 -24.12 8.10
CA SER A 36 -5.70 -25.51 7.90
C SER A 36 -5.94 -25.71 6.41
N HIS A 37 -5.22 -26.64 5.78
CA HIS A 37 -5.25 -26.88 4.34
C HIS A 37 -6.62 -26.61 3.68
N SER A 38 -6.63 -25.65 2.75
CA SER A 38 -7.65 -25.46 1.73
C SER A 38 -9.07 -25.15 2.25
N ASP A 39 -9.30 -23.92 2.72
CA ASP A 39 -10.57 -23.28 2.43
C ASP A 39 -10.44 -22.46 1.13
N PRO A 40 -10.83 -23.02 -0.03
CA PRO A 40 -10.82 -22.31 -1.31
C PRO A 40 -11.78 -21.11 -1.34
N SER A 41 -12.63 -20.92 -0.33
CA SER A 41 -13.64 -19.86 -0.29
C SER A 41 -13.14 -18.52 0.27
N TRP A 42 -11.93 -18.44 0.83
CA TRP A 42 -11.41 -17.14 1.27
C TRP A 42 -11.19 -16.23 0.05
N PRO A 43 -11.84 -15.05 -0.02
CA PRO A 43 -11.86 -14.20 -1.22
C PRO A 43 -10.63 -13.29 -1.38
N ARG A 44 -9.71 -13.29 -0.41
CA ARG A 44 -8.32 -12.75 -0.48
C ARG A 44 -8.27 -11.24 -0.55
N HIS A 45 -9.32 -10.57 -0.07
CA HIS A 45 -9.33 -9.12 0.02
C HIS A 45 -8.15 -8.62 0.84
N ALA A 46 -7.55 -7.54 0.36
CA ALA A 46 -6.32 -6.96 0.85
C ALA A 46 -6.52 -5.46 1.01
N ALA A 47 -5.95 -4.87 2.04
CA ALA A 47 -5.98 -3.43 2.23
C ALA A 47 -4.62 -2.89 2.67
N VAL A 48 -4.27 -1.70 2.22
CA VAL A 48 -3.14 -0.93 2.74
C VAL A 48 -3.71 0.34 3.37
N VAL A 49 -3.35 0.63 4.62
CA VAL A 49 -3.82 1.83 5.33
C VAL A 49 -2.64 2.73 5.65
N ALA A 50 -2.60 3.89 4.99
CA ALA A 50 -1.58 4.90 5.18
C ALA A 50 -1.97 5.93 6.25
N HIS A 51 -0.96 6.36 7.01
CA HIS A 51 -1.12 7.19 8.20
C HIS A 51 -0.99 8.71 7.91
N PRO A 52 -1.35 9.60 8.88
CA PRO A 52 -1.30 11.04 8.70
C PRO A 52 0.16 11.56 8.78
N TYR A 53 0.36 12.87 8.63
CA TYR A 53 1.68 13.46 8.40
C TYR A 53 2.72 13.10 9.49
N ALA A 54 3.79 12.41 9.09
CA ALA A 54 4.81 11.89 10.00
C ALA A 54 5.46 12.95 10.92
N PRO A 55 5.86 14.13 10.43
CA PRO A 55 6.50 15.15 11.27
C PRO A 55 5.63 15.72 12.38
N LEU A 56 4.30 15.57 12.28
CA LEU A 56 3.36 15.98 13.32
C LEU A 56 2.97 14.81 14.23
N GLY A 57 3.79 13.75 14.28
CA GLY A 57 3.57 12.58 15.12
C GLY A 57 2.71 11.49 14.46
N GLY A 58 2.34 11.66 13.18
CA GLY A 58 1.62 10.64 12.43
C GLY A 58 2.43 9.35 12.30
N SER A 59 1.79 8.21 12.54
CA SER A 59 2.36 6.89 12.35
C SER A 59 1.26 5.87 12.15
N TYR A 60 1.60 4.64 11.76
CA TYR A 60 0.64 3.54 11.72
C TYR A 60 -0.07 3.23 13.06
N ASP A 61 0.37 3.82 14.18
CA ASP A 61 -0.19 3.66 15.52
C ASP A 61 -1.29 4.71 15.80
N ASP A 62 -1.61 5.53 14.80
CA ASP A 62 -2.65 6.55 14.86
C ASP A 62 -4.04 5.93 15.12
N PRO A 63 -4.88 6.53 16.00
CA PRO A 63 -6.19 5.99 16.34
C PRO A 63 -7.12 5.79 15.14
N ILE A 64 -7.04 6.66 14.13
CA ILE A 64 -7.88 6.60 12.93
C ILE A 64 -7.39 5.50 12.00
N VAL A 65 -6.06 5.35 11.86
CA VAL A 65 -5.48 4.19 11.15
C VAL A 65 -5.91 2.88 11.81
N HIS A 66 -5.86 2.80 13.13
CA HIS A 66 -6.34 1.64 13.88
C HIS A 66 -7.83 1.37 13.69
N LEU A 67 -8.67 2.41 13.69
CA LEU A 67 -10.10 2.30 13.46
C LEU A 67 -10.40 1.75 12.07
N VAL A 68 -9.81 2.33 11.02
CA VAL A 68 -9.97 1.87 9.64
C VAL A 68 -9.46 0.44 9.50
N ALA A 69 -8.22 0.16 9.93
CA ALA A 69 -7.62 -1.16 9.82
C ALA A 69 -8.42 -2.25 10.56
N SER A 70 -8.92 -1.97 11.77
CA SER A 70 -9.71 -2.96 12.53
C SER A 70 -11.08 -3.22 11.91
N THR A 71 -11.69 -2.20 11.29
CA THR A 71 -12.96 -2.34 10.58
C THR A 71 -12.80 -3.23 9.34
N LEU A 72 -11.74 -3.01 8.55
CA LEU A 72 -11.42 -3.83 7.38
C LEU A 72 -11.07 -5.27 7.77
N LEU A 73 -10.33 -5.44 8.87
CA LEU A 73 -9.97 -6.75 9.39
C LEU A 73 -11.22 -7.57 9.81
N HIS A 74 -12.24 -6.92 10.40
CA HIS A 74 -13.50 -7.60 10.72
C HIS A 74 -14.28 -8.04 9.47
N LEU A 75 -14.04 -7.41 8.32
CA LEU A 75 -14.64 -7.76 7.03
C LEU A 75 -13.82 -8.79 6.24
N GLY A 76 -12.78 -9.38 6.85
CA GLY A 76 -11.99 -10.44 6.23
C GLY A 76 -10.84 -9.95 5.34
N PHE A 77 -10.51 -8.66 5.35
CA PHE A 77 -9.34 -8.16 4.63
C PHE A 77 -8.05 -8.56 5.36
N VAL A 78 -7.01 -8.94 4.61
CA VAL A 78 -5.63 -8.88 5.10
C VAL A 78 -5.17 -7.44 5.02
N VAL A 79 -4.83 -6.84 6.17
CA VAL A 79 -4.53 -5.41 6.25
C VAL A 79 -3.04 -5.20 6.45
N ALA A 80 -2.45 -4.35 5.63
CA ALA A 80 -1.10 -3.82 5.79
C ALA A 80 -1.16 -2.39 6.34
N THR A 81 -0.33 -2.11 7.34
CA THR A 81 -0.03 -0.74 7.78
C THR A 81 1.47 -0.54 7.72
N PHE A 82 1.91 0.66 7.40
CA PHE A 82 3.34 0.97 7.30
C PHE A 82 3.60 2.39 7.78
N ASN A 83 4.85 2.70 8.10
CA ASN A 83 5.30 4.07 8.30
C ASN A 83 5.92 4.59 7.00
N PHE A 84 5.49 5.76 6.56
CA PHE A 84 6.20 6.54 5.56
C PHE A 84 7.62 6.87 6.06
N ARG A 85 8.53 7.15 5.13
CA ARG A 85 9.80 7.80 5.44
C ARG A 85 9.59 9.01 6.37
N GLY A 86 10.47 9.19 7.33
CA GLY A 86 10.41 10.26 8.33
C GLY A 86 9.44 10.04 9.48
N ALA A 87 8.65 8.97 9.48
CA ALA A 87 8.03 8.46 10.70
C ALA A 87 8.99 7.50 11.42
N SER A 88 8.84 7.40 12.75
CA SER A 88 9.62 6.48 13.59
C SER A 88 11.15 6.67 13.44
N SER A 89 11.93 5.60 13.59
CA SER A 89 13.40 5.56 13.51
C SER A 89 13.99 5.77 12.10
N SER A 90 13.20 6.15 11.09
CA SER A 90 13.72 6.40 9.75
C SER A 90 14.40 7.79 9.70
N SER A 91 15.71 7.83 9.43
CA SER A 91 16.50 9.08 9.40
C SER A 91 16.21 10.00 8.20
N SER A 92 15.32 9.58 7.31
CA SER A 92 14.89 10.30 6.10
C SER A 92 13.83 11.36 6.42
N ARG A 93 13.81 12.49 5.72
CA ARG A 93 12.80 13.54 5.89
C ARG A 93 11.62 13.33 4.92
N THR A 94 10.41 13.64 5.36
CA THR A 94 9.23 13.70 4.47
C THR A 94 9.38 14.80 3.43
N SER A 95 9.05 14.47 2.18
CA SER A 95 9.00 15.43 1.08
C SER A 95 7.61 16.02 0.94
N TRP A 96 7.54 17.32 0.68
CA TRP A 96 6.27 17.94 0.32
C TRP A 96 5.76 17.42 -1.01
N THR A 97 6.63 17.12 -1.99
CA THR A 97 6.20 16.66 -3.34
C THR A 97 5.53 15.28 -3.38
N SER A 98 5.49 14.57 -2.25
CA SER A 98 4.98 13.21 -2.06
C SER A 98 5.58 12.11 -2.95
N LYS A 99 6.43 12.41 -3.94
CA LYS A 99 6.98 11.39 -4.85
C LYS A 99 7.67 10.24 -4.11
N PRO A 100 8.52 10.51 -3.10
CA PRO A 100 9.15 9.44 -2.34
C PRO A 100 8.14 8.68 -1.46
N GLU A 101 7.12 9.35 -0.92
CA GLU A 101 6.05 8.73 -0.13
C GLU A 101 5.11 7.87 -0.98
N ARG A 102 4.82 8.28 -2.22
CA ARG A 102 4.08 7.46 -3.21
C ARG A 102 4.83 6.16 -3.48
N ALA A 103 6.15 6.24 -3.66
CA ALA A 103 7.00 5.07 -3.82
C ALA A 103 7.02 4.19 -2.56
N ASP A 104 7.01 4.77 -1.35
CA ASP A 104 6.90 4.00 -0.11
C ASP A 104 5.59 3.21 -0.04
N TYR A 105 4.48 3.87 -0.39
CA TYR A 105 3.17 3.23 -0.49
C TYR A 105 3.19 2.09 -1.54
N MET A 106 3.67 2.36 -2.74
CA MET A 106 3.79 1.34 -3.80
C MET A 106 4.66 0.14 -3.37
N SER A 107 5.68 0.36 -2.53
CA SER A 107 6.56 -0.69 -2.02
C SER A 107 5.80 -1.70 -1.16
N ILE A 108 5.00 -1.23 -0.20
CA ILE A 108 4.19 -2.12 0.66
C ILE A 108 3.01 -2.73 -0.12
N THR A 109 2.43 -2.02 -1.09
CA THR A 109 1.38 -2.59 -1.95
C THR A 109 1.92 -3.73 -2.80
N GLY A 110 3.09 -3.54 -3.44
CA GLY A 110 3.77 -4.60 -4.19
C GLY A 110 4.11 -5.80 -3.31
N PHE A 111 4.63 -5.56 -2.10
CA PHE A 111 4.84 -6.63 -1.13
C PHE A 111 3.55 -7.42 -0.85
N LEU A 112 2.45 -6.73 -0.51
CA LEU A 112 1.20 -7.37 -0.09
C LEU A 112 0.60 -8.25 -1.19
N VAL A 113 0.59 -7.78 -2.44
CA VAL A 113 0.10 -8.53 -3.60
C VAL A 113 0.87 -9.84 -3.79
N TYR A 114 2.21 -9.79 -3.78
CA TYR A 114 3.03 -10.99 -3.95
C TYR A 114 2.97 -11.90 -2.73
N TYR A 115 2.91 -11.32 -1.52
CA TYR A 115 2.78 -12.08 -0.28
C TYR A 115 1.52 -12.94 -0.29
N LEU A 116 0.37 -12.36 -0.66
CA LEU A 116 -0.90 -13.09 -0.75
C LEU A 116 -0.91 -14.14 -1.87
N HIS A 117 -0.28 -13.85 -3.01
CA HIS A 117 -0.09 -14.86 -4.05
C HIS A 117 0.71 -16.06 -3.52
N TYR A 118 1.88 -15.81 -2.92
CA TYR A 118 2.70 -16.89 -2.38
C TYR A 118 2.09 -17.58 -1.17
N LEU A 119 1.20 -16.92 -0.42
CA LEU A 119 0.47 -17.53 0.71
C LEU A 119 -0.58 -18.54 0.23
N THR A 120 -1.06 -18.42 -1.00
CA THR A 120 -2.22 -19.20 -1.49
C THR A 120 -1.86 -20.24 -2.55
N THR A 121 -0.82 -20.00 -3.35
CA THR A 121 -0.32 -20.98 -4.31
C THR A 121 0.22 -22.21 -3.57
N SER A 122 -0.54 -23.31 -3.54
CA SER A 122 0.01 -24.62 -3.19
C SER A 122 0.90 -25.09 -4.34
N GLN A 123 2.06 -25.66 -4.03
CA GLN A 123 3.05 -26.11 -5.02
C GLN A 123 2.55 -27.21 -5.99
N ASN A 124 1.28 -27.63 -5.88
CA ASN A 124 0.68 -28.63 -6.76
C ASN A 124 -0.22 -27.95 -7.78
N HIS A 125 0.20 -28.02 -9.04
CA HIS A 125 -0.55 -27.69 -10.25
C HIS A 125 -1.99 -28.25 -10.18
N ALA A 126 -2.96 -27.38 -9.93
CA ALA A 126 -4.35 -27.64 -10.27
C ALA A 126 -4.80 -26.55 -11.25
N ASN A 127 -5.34 -26.98 -12.38
CA ASN A 127 -5.85 -26.11 -13.44
C ASN A 127 -6.77 -25.02 -12.87
N PRO A 128 -6.70 -23.78 -13.38
CA PRO A 128 -7.66 -22.75 -13.00
C PRO A 128 -9.03 -23.19 -13.51
N ALA A 129 -9.93 -23.51 -12.58
CA ALA A 129 -11.35 -23.48 -12.86
C ALA A 129 -11.70 -22.05 -13.34
N GLU A 130 -12.60 -21.96 -14.32
CA GLU A 130 -13.04 -20.71 -14.94
C GLU A 130 -13.27 -19.63 -13.87
N GLU A 131 -12.49 -18.54 -13.92
CA GLU A 131 -12.57 -17.42 -12.98
C GLU A 131 -13.95 -16.76 -13.15
N ASP A 132 -14.86 -17.02 -12.22
CA ASP A 132 -16.11 -16.27 -12.09
C ASP A 132 -15.74 -14.83 -11.71
N ASP A 133 -16.11 -13.84 -12.53
CA ASP A 133 -15.74 -12.42 -12.37
C ASP A 133 -16.15 -11.89 -10.97
N ASN A 134 -17.20 -12.49 -10.40
CA ASN A 134 -17.75 -12.21 -9.07
C ASN A 134 -16.86 -12.69 -7.89
N SER A 135 -15.71 -13.31 -8.16
CA SER A 135 -14.79 -13.85 -7.15
C SER A 135 -13.46 -13.09 -7.06
N THR A 136 -13.28 -12.03 -7.84
CA THR A 136 -12.02 -11.28 -7.91
C THR A 136 -11.72 -10.58 -6.56
N PRO A 137 -10.56 -10.85 -5.93
CA PRO A 137 -10.17 -10.21 -4.68
C PRO A 137 -10.11 -8.68 -4.79
N ILE A 138 -10.30 -8.00 -3.66
CA ILE A 138 -10.27 -6.53 -3.60
C ILE A 138 -8.91 -6.09 -3.08
N LEU A 139 -8.33 -5.06 -3.70
CA LEU A 139 -7.18 -4.34 -3.16
C LEU A 139 -7.61 -2.91 -2.81
N LEU A 140 -7.88 -2.69 -1.53
CA LEU A 140 -8.29 -1.39 -1.01
C LEU A 140 -7.07 -0.56 -0.60
N LEU A 141 -6.80 0.53 -1.32
CA LEU A 141 -5.75 1.48 -0.98
C LEU A 141 -6.38 2.64 -0.19
N ALA A 142 -6.11 2.68 1.10
CA ALA A 142 -6.68 3.63 2.04
C ALA A 142 -5.63 4.61 2.58
N GLY A 143 -6.08 5.81 2.92
CA GLY A 143 -5.24 6.78 3.61
C GLY A 143 -6.04 7.74 4.47
N TYR A 144 -5.41 8.21 5.54
CA TYR A 144 -5.92 9.28 6.41
C TYR A 144 -5.04 10.53 6.31
N SER A 145 -5.66 11.71 6.16
CA SER A 145 -4.98 13.01 6.09
C SER A 145 -3.90 13.02 5.00
N TYR A 146 -2.63 13.27 5.35
CA TYR A 146 -1.50 13.17 4.43
C TYR A 146 -1.43 11.82 3.70
N GLY A 147 -1.74 10.70 4.37
CA GLY A 147 -1.82 9.38 3.73
C GLY A 147 -2.92 9.33 2.65
N ALA A 148 -4.05 10.02 2.85
CA ALA A 148 -5.10 10.15 1.85
C ALA A 148 -4.63 11.00 0.65
N MET A 149 -3.88 12.07 0.91
CA MET A 149 -3.26 12.87 -0.15
C MET A 149 -2.26 12.06 -0.99
N VAL A 150 -1.43 11.22 -0.36
CA VAL A 150 -0.54 10.31 -1.08
C VAL A 150 -1.37 9.32 -1.91
N THR A 151 -2.46 8.78 -1.35
CA THR A 151 -3.36 7.82 -2.02
C THR A 151 -4.01 8.40 -3.28
N LEU A 152 -4.44 9.67 -3.22
CA LEU A 152 -4.95 10.42 -4.38
C LEU A 152 -3.94 10.45 -5.52
N GLN A 153 -2.67 10.65 -5.19
CA GLN A 153 -1.60 10.84 -6.17
C GLN A 153 -0.96 9.52 -6.64
N LEU A 154 -1.36 8.37 -6.10
CA LEU A 154 -0.86 7.08 -6.59
C LEU A 154 -1.25 6.88 -8.06
N PRO A 155 -0.34 6.39 -8.92
CA PRO A 155 -0.73 5.95 -10.26
C PRO A 155 -1.69 4.74 -10.19
N PRO A 156 -2.35 4.37 -11.30
CA PRO A 156 -3.14 3.15 -11.36
C PRO A 156 -2.35 1.92 -10.91
N VAL A 157 -3.01 0.99 -10.22
CA VAL A 157 -2.38 -0.19 -9.60
C VAL A 157 -1.56 -1.00 -10.60
N ASP A 158 -2.13 -1.32 -11.76
CA ASP A 158 -1.45 -2.11 -12.79
C ASP A 158 -0.19 -1.42 -13.33
N SER A 159 -0.21 -0.09 -13.43
CA SER A 159 0.92 0.70 -13.92
C SER A 159 2.14 0.49 -13.05
N PHE A 160 2.02 0.59 -11.73
CA PHE A 160 3.17 0.39 -10.85
C PHE A 160 3.47 -1.08 -10.55
N LEU A 161 2.47 -1.97 -10.50
CA LEU A 161 2.70 -3.40 -10.29
C LEU A 161 3.46 -4.05 -11.46
N SER A 162 3.36 -3.50 -12.67
CA SER A 162 4.13 -3.96 -13.83
C SER A 162 5.66 -3.99 -13.58
N HIS A 163 6.18 -3.06 -12.76
CA HIS A 163 7.59 -2.99 -12.40
C HIS A 163 8.03 -4.15 -11.49
N PHE A 164 7.09 -4.75 -10.76
CA PHE A 164 7.34 -5.95 -9.97
C PHE A 164 7.26 -7.22 -10.82
N ALA A 165 6.74 -7.22 -12.05
CA ALA A 165 6.51 -8.45 -12.81
C ALA A 165 7.82 -9.20 -13.14
N SER A 166 8.86 -8.49 -13.54
CA SER A 166 10.18 -9.07 -13.87
C SER A 166 11.29 -8.07 -13.51
N PRO A 167 11.55 -7.79 -12.22
CA PRO A 167 12.52 -6.81 -11.78
C PRO A 167 13.95 -7.33 -11.91
N ALA A 168 14.89 -6.42 -12.16
CA ALA A 168 16.32 -6.71 -12.10
C ALA A 168 16.70 -7.15 -10.68
N THR A 169 17.54 -8.16 -10.57
CA THR A 169 18.12 -8.57 -9.28
C THR A 169 18.83 -7.40 -8.60
N HIS A 170 18.90 -7.43 -7.27
CA HIS A 170 19.53 -6.38 -6.46
C HIS A 170 18.86 -4.99 -6.56
N THR A 171 17.64 -4.90 -7.08
CA THR A 171 16.79 -3.72 -6.97
C THR A 171 15.80 -3.87 -5.80
N ALA A 172 15.28 -2.74 -5.30
CA ALA A 172 14.22 -2.74 -4.28
C ALA A 172 12.99 -3.56 -4.72
N PHE A 173 12.59 -3.50 -6.00
CA PHE A 173 11.50 -4.30 -6.54
C PHE A 173 11.73 -5.81 -6.39
N ALA A 174 12.95 -6.28 -6.68
CA ALA A 174 13.32 -7.68 -6.52
C ALA A 174 13.39 -8.07 -5.03
N ASP A 175 14.01 -7.24 -4.18
CA ASP A 175 14.09 -7.50 -2.73
C ASP A 175 12.69 -7.61 -2.11
N ILE A 176 11.78 -6.69 -2.43
CA ILE A 176 10.38 -6.74 -1.98
C ILE A 176 9.70 -8.06 -2.38
N ARG A 177 9.84 -8.50 -3.63
CA ARG A 177 9.26 -9.77 -4.10
C ARG A 177 9.82 -10.98 -3.36
N LEU A 178 11.12 -11.02 -3.15
CA LEU A 178 11.79 -12.13 -2.47
C LEU A 178 11.43 -12.16 -0.97
N ARG A 179 11.32 -10.98 -0.32
CA ARG A 179 10.82 -10.85 1.06
C ARG A 179 9.38 -11.33 1.17
N ALA A 180 8.53 -10.98 0.20
CA ALA A 180 7.14 -11.43 0.15
C ALA A 180 7.04 -12.95 0.04
N GLN A 181 7.86 -13.57 -0.81
CA GLN A 181 7.93 -15.02 -0.91
C GLN A 181 8.42 -15.68 0.38
N HIS A 182 9.52 -15.19 0.95
CA HIS A 182 10.10 -15.73 2.17
C HIS A 182 9.11 -15.72 3.33
N LEU A 183 8.48 -14.57 3.59
CA LEU A 183 7.54 -14.42 4.69
C LEU A 183 6.26 -15.24 4.48
N ALA A 184 5.80 -15.39 3.23
CA ALA A 184 4.66 -16.25 2.93
C ALA A 184 4.97 -17.74 3.16
N GLU A 185 6.15 -18.21 2.73
CA GLU A 185 6.61 -19.58 2.98
C GLU A 185 6.81 -19.87 4.48
N GLU A 186 7.39 -18.92 5.22
CA GLU A 186 7.53 -19.02 6.67
C GLU A 186 6.17 -19.11 7.35
N GLN A 187 5.19 -18.31 6.89
CA GLN A 187 3.86 -18.30 7.48
C GLN A 187 3.07 -19.58 7.19
N LYS A 188 3.23 -20.16 6.00
CA LYS A 188 2.72 -21.50 5.69
C LYS A 188 3.33 -22.57 6.59
N ALA A 189 4.65 -22.54 6.76
CA ALA A 189 5.37 -23.52 7.56
C ALA A 189 4.97 -23.46 9.04
N MET A 190 4.81 -22.25 9.60
CA MET A 190 4.34 -22.05 10.98
C MET A 190 2.97 -22.66 11.23
N SER A 191 2.08 -22.65 10.24
CA SER A 191 0.77 -23.28 10.40
C SER A 191 0.73 -24.77 10.09
N ALA A 192 1.55 -25.25 9.15
CA ALA A 192 1.61 -26.68 8.86
C ALA A 192 2.17 -27.49 10.04
N ASN A 193 3.06 -26.87 10.84
CA ASN A 193 3.63 -27.47 12.05
C ASN A 193 3.57 -26.48 13.23
N PRO A 194 2.45 -26.42 13.98
CA PRO A 194 2.33 -25.61 15.19
C PRO A 194 3.14 -26.25 16.34
N ALA A 195 4.47 -26.31 16.22
CA ALA A 195 5.33 -26.85 17.26
C ALA A 195 5.33 -25.91 18.48
N SER A 196 5.11 -26.49 19.67
CA SER A 196 5.08 -25.83 20.97
C SER A 196 6.22 -24.83 21.19
N PRO A 197 5.99 -23.74 21.95
CA PRO A 197 7.01 -22.71 22.16
C PRO A 197 8.25 -23.37 22.76
N ARG A 198 9.34 -23.38 22.01
CA ARG A 198 10.64 -23.83 22.49
C ARG A 198 10.95 -23.04 23.76
N LYS A 199 10.88 -23.71 24.92
CA LYS A 199 11.44 -23.23 26.18
C LYS A 199 12.89 -22.87 25.89
N SER A 200 13.18 -21.59 25.75
CA SER A 200 14.53 -21.09 25.94
C SER A 200 14.88 -21.40 27.39
N LEU A 201 15.70 -22.42 27.60
CA LEU A 201 16.40 -22.67 28.85
C LEU A 201 17.33 -21.46 29.06
N GLY A 202 16.82 -20.44 29.74
CA GLY A 202 17.50 -19.19 30.02
C GLY A 202 17.26 -18.84 31.48
N MET A 203 18.30 -19.06 32.28
CA MET A 203 18.43 -18.82 33.71
C MET A 203 17.75 -17.49 34.13
N ARG A 204 16.76 -17.54 35.04
CA ARG A 204 16.20 -16.34 35.70
C ARG A 204 17.13 -15.91 36.82
N VAL A 205 17.78 -14.76 36.63
CA VAL A 205 18.31 -13.93 37.72
C VAL A 205 17.44 -12.67 37.76
N GLY A 206 16.97 -12.33 38.97
CA GLY A 206 15.92 -11.37 39.25
C GLY A 206 16.22 -9.92 38.85
N GLY A 207 15.14 -9.12 38.87
CA GLY A 207 15.15 -7.69 38.60
C GLY A 207 13.71 -7.23 38.37
N ASP A 208 13.06 -6.89 39.47
CA ASP A 208 11.75 -6.27 39.56
C ASP A 208 11.87 -4.81 39.10
N GLU A 209 11.26 -4.43 37.97
CA GLU A 209 10.84 -3.05 37.67
C GLU A 209 9.68 -3.06 36.65
N ASP A 210 8.56 -2.46 37.05
CA ASP A 210 7.36 -2.20 36.27
C ASP A 210 7.66 -1.32 35.04
N LEU A 211 7.63 -1.91 33.84
CA LEU A 211 7.66 -1.16 32.59
C LEU A 211 6.52 -1.56 31.64
N SER A 212 5.74 -0.55 31.27
CA SER A 212 4.50 -0.61 30.49
C SER A 212 4.57 -1.43 29.18
N PRO A 213 3.46 -2.05 28.72
CA PRO A 213 3.44 -2.91 27.54
C PRO A 213 3.83 -2.24 26.22
N ARG A 214 3.75 -0.90 26.11
CA ARG A 214 3.95 -0.14 24.86
C ARG A 214 5.40 -0.09 24.37
N PHE A 215 6.39 -0.32 25.24
CA PHE A 215 7.81 -0.24 24.84
C PHE A 215 8.40 -1.55 24.29
N ARG A 216 7.78 -2.70 24.59
CA ARG A 216 8.30 -4.01 24.14
C ARG A 216 8.10 -4.29 22.65
N ASP A 217 7.07 -3.75 22.02
CA ASP A 217 6.75 -4.05 20.62
C ASP A 217 7.69 -3.35 19.61
N LYS A 218 8.22 -2.16 19.96
CA LYS A 218 9.27 -1.51 19.15
C LYS A 218 10.56 -2.33 19.10
N GLN A 219 10.91 -3.10 20.14
CA GLN A 219 12.16 -3.85 20.14
C GLN A 219 12.11 -5.19 19.38
N ARG A 220 10.94 -5.84 19.27
CA ARG A 220 10.84 -7.17 18.62
C ARG A 220 10.86 -7.11 17.09
N ALA A 221 10.20 -6.13 16.48
CA ALA A 221 10.23 -5.94 15.02
C ALA A 221 11.63 -5.49 14.52
N HIS A 222 12.39 -4.82 15.38
CA HIS A 222 13.69 -4.22 15.09
C HIS A 222 14.88 -4.97 15.67
N SER A 223 14.71 -6.22 16.14
CA SER A 223 15.86 -6.97 16.58
C SER A 223 16.79 -7.19 15.37
N PRO A 224 18.10 -6.90 15.47
CA PRO A 224 19.02 -7.11 14.35
C PRO A 224 18.99 -8.57 13.85
N ASP A 225 18.62 -9.50 14.73
CA ASP A 225 18.43 -10.91 14.44
C ASP A 225 17.22 -11.20 13.50
N SER A 226 16.09 -10.49 13.65
CA SER A 226 14.92 -10.71 12.78
C SER A 226 15.14 -10.19 11.35
N GLU A 227 15.74 -9.01 11.19
CA GLU A 227 16.08 -8.49 9.85
C GLU A 227 17.15 -9.35 9.16
N GLU A 228 18.14 -9.86 9.90
CA GLU A 228 19.17 -10.72 9.31
C GLU A 228 18.61 -12.09 8.88
N LYS A 229 17.60 -12.61 9.59
CA LYS A 229 16.87 -13.82 9.17
C LYS A 229 16.16 -13.59 7.83
N ILE A 230 15.45 -12.47 7.67
CA ILE A 230 14.80 -12.11 6.41
C ILE A 230 15.84 -12.00 5.29
N ARG A 231 16.96 -11.33 5.53
CA ARG A 231 18.05 -11.20 4.53
C ARG A 231 18.63 -12.56 4.13
N ARG A 232 18.80 -13.47 5.09
CA ARG A 232 19.26 -14.83 4.80
C ARG A 232 18.24 -15.58 3.94
N GLY A 233 16.96 -15.50 4.29
CA GLY A 233 15.88 -16.10 3.51
C GLY A 233 15.80 -15.55 2.09
N VAL A 234 15.95 -14.23 1.91
CA VAL A 234 16.03 -13.60 0.59
C VAL A 234 17.20 -14.15 -0.22
N ARG A 235 18.39 -14.30 0.38
CA ARG A 235 19.57 -14.86 -0.30
C ARG A 235 19.36 -16.32 -0.72
N GLU A 236 18.69 -17.11 0.13
CA GLU A 236 18.37 -18.51 -0.17
C GLU A 236 17.33 -18.63 -1.31
N ILE A 237 16.29 -17.79 -1.30
CA ILE A 237 15.31 -17.79 -2.39
C ILE A 237 15.97 -17.32 -3.68
N LEU A 238 16.82 -16.29 -3.62
CA LEU A 238 17.55 -15.79 -4.78
C LEU A 238 18.44 -16.88 -5.39
N SER A 239 19.18 -17.66 -4.59
CA SER A 239 20.08 -18.69 -5.12
C SER A 239 19.37 -19.85 -5.83
N ARG A 240 18.09 -20.11 -5.50
CA ARG A 240 17.25 -21.12 -6.17
C ARG A 240 16.26 -20.54 -7.18
N SER A 241 16.24 -19.22 -7.36
CA SER A 241 15.32 -18.56 -8.28
C SER A 241 15.79 -18.74 -9.73
N LYS A 242 14.84 -18.81 -10.65
CA LYS A 242 15.13 -18.80 -12.08
C LYS A 242 15.28 -17.35 -12.56
N PHE A 243 16.18 -17.15 -13.52
CA PHE A 243 16.54 -15.82 -14.02
C PHE A 243 16.42 -15.73 -15.54
N ILE A 244 15.99 -14.56 -16.00
CA ILE A 244 16.05 -14.17 -17.40
C ILE A 244 17.18 -13.16 -17.55
N HIS A 245 18.07 -13.38 -18.52
CA HIS A 245 19.12 -12.42 -18.88
C HIS A 245 18.58 -11.48 -19.96
N ARG A 246 18.55 -10.17 -19.70
CA ARG A 246 18.22 -9.15 -20.71
C ARG A 246 19.43 -8.27 -20.97
N ARG A 247 19.72 -8.03 -22.24
CA ARG A 247 20.68 -7.00 -22.66
C ARG A 247 20.08 -5.63 -22.41
N ARG A 248 20.77 -4.80 -21.65
CA ARG A 248 20.39 -3.41 -21.39
C ARG A 248 21.09 -2.51 -22.41
N ASN A 249 20.42 -2.20 -23.51
CA ASN A 249 20.92 -1.18 -24.45
C ASN A 249 20.84 0.19 -23.75
N SER A 250 21.97 0.70 -23.31
CA SER A 250 22.07 2.07 -22.80
C SER A 250 22.45 2.98 -23.98
N PRO A 251 21.75 4.10 -24.23
CA PRO A 251 22.23 5.07 -25.21
C PRO A 251 23.33 5.89 -24.53
N SER A 252 24.60 5.52 -24.73
CA SER A 252 25.74 6.32 -24.26
C SER A 252 26.52 6.90 -25.43
N THR A 253 26.70 8.22 -25.39
CA THR A 253 27.44 9.05 -26.34
C THR A 253 28.95 9.05 -26.10
N ASP A 254 29.53 8.08 -25.39
CA ASP A 254 30.98 8.09 -25.13
C ASP A 254 31.62 6.71 -25.34
N GLN A 255 32.58 6.68 -26.25
CA GLN A 255 33.42 5.53 -26.57
C GLN A 255 34.46 5.33 -25.46
N SER A 256 34.11 4.58 -24.41
CA SER A 256 35.12 3.88 -23.61
C SER A 256 34.51 2.73 -22.80
N THR A 257 34.82 1.49 -23.20
CA THR A 257 34.63 0.25 -22.44
C THR A 257 33.18 -0.08 -22.02
N GLU A 258 32.34 -0.42 -23.01
CA GLU A 258 31.11 -1.17 -22.77
C GLU A 258 31.45 -2.59 -22.29
N ARG A 259 31.45 -2.79 -20.96
CA ARG A 259 31.19 -4.12 -20.42
C ARG A 259 29.68 -4.30 -20.46
N ASP A 260 29.20 -5.13 -21.40
CA ASP A 260 27.85 -5.69 -21.40
C ASP A 260 27.61 -6.42 -20.06
N LEU A 261 27.19 -5.67 -19.04
CA LEU A 261 26.79 -6.26 -17.76
C LEU A 261 25.40 -6.85 -17.97
N GLU A 262 25.34 -8.14 -18.30
CA GLU A 262 24.10 -8.90 -18.22
C GLU A 262 23.58 -8.84 -16.78
N VAL A 263 22.48 -8.11 -16.58
CA VAL A 263 21.81 -8.05 -15.29
C VAL A 263 20.77 -9.16 -15.26
N PRO A 264 20.80 -10.09 -14.28
CA PRO A 264 19.75 -11.09 -14.16
C PRO A 264 18.44 -10.42 -13.72
N TYR A 265 17.33 -10.89 -14.25
CA TYR A 265 15.98 -10.46 -13.89
C TYR A 265 15.22 -11.66 -13.31
N LEU A 266 14.41 -11.42 -12.26
CA LEU A 266 13.49 -12.44 -11.76
C LEU A 266 12.44 -12.76 -12.82
N GLU A 267 12.09 -14.04 -12.97
CA GLU A 267 11.00 -14.46 -13.84
C GLU A 267 9.64 -13.88 -13.41
N ASN A 268 8.71 -13.82 -14.37
CA ASN A 268 7.32 -13.52 -14.06
C ASN A 268 6.71 -14.62 -13.21
N VAL A 269 5.88 -14.24 -12.24
CA VAL A 269 5.09 -15.20 -11.48
C VAL A 269 3.89 -15.60 -12.31
N ASN A 270 3.78 -16.89 -12.62
CA ASN A 270 2.65 -17.43 -13.36
C ASN A 270 1.35 -17.24 -12.56
N HIS A 271 0.29 -16.83 -13.24
CA HIS A 271 -1.04 -16.65 -12.64
C HIS A 271 -1.01 -15.80 -11.35
N LEU A 272 -0.29 -14.68 -11.38
CA LEU A 272 -0.32 -13.71 -10.29
C LEU A 272 -1.78 -13.32 -10.01
N ILE A 273 -2.17 -13.31 -8.73
CA ILE A 273 -3.54 -12.96 -8.32
C ILE A 273 -3.86 -11.58 -8.87
N ARG A 274 -4.99 -11.47 -9.59
CA ARG A 274 -5.55 -10.21 -10.03
C ARG A 274 -6.44 -9.64 -8.94
N PHE A 275 -6.27 -8.35 -8.66
CA PHE A 275 -7.07 -7.64 -7.67
C PHE A 275 -7.88 -6.57 -8.38
N ARG A 276 -9.15 -6.43 -8.00
CA ARG A 276 -9.96 -5.25 -8.32
C ARG A 276 -9.58 -4.12 -7.36
N PRO A 277 -9.04 -2.99 -7.84
CA PRO A 277 -8.61 -1.91 -6.96
C PRO A 277 -9.83 -1.13 -6.43
N ALA A 278 -9.71 -0.64 -5.21
CA ALA A 278 -10.66 0.29 -4.60
C ALA A 278 -9.90 1.31 -3.75
N TYR A 279 -10.51 2.46 -3.45
CA TYR A 279 -9.86 3.55 -2.74
C TYR A 279 -10.71 4.08 -1.58
N LEU A 280 -10.06 4.38 -0.45
CA LEU A 280 -10.69 4.99 0.73
C LEU A 280 -9.88 6.20 1.18
N LEU A 281 -10.50 7.37 1.21
CA LEU A 281 -9.85 8.64 1.50
C LEU A 281 -10.50 9.27 2.73
N VAL A 282 -9.79 9.33 3.86
CA VAL A 282 -10.28 9.96 5.08
C VAL A 282 -9.59 11.31 5.27
N SER A 283 -10.38 12.39 5.30
CA SER A 283 -9.94 13.78 5.43
C SER A 283 -8.80 14.19 4.48
N PRO A 284 -8.92 14.01 3.15
CA PRO A 284 -7.82 14.31 2.22
C PRO A 284 -7.54 15.82 2.08
N PRO A 285 -6.33 16.31 2.41
CA PRO A 285 -5.97 17.73 2.33
C PRO A 285 -5.70 18.21 0.91
N LEU A 286 -6.76 18.38 0.12
CA LEU A 286 -6.71 18.87 -1.28
C LEU A 286 -6.04 20.26 -1.41
N GLY A 287 -6.09 21.10 -0.38
CA GLY A 287 -5.64 22.48 -0.46
C GLY A 287 -4.13 22.71 -0.57
N PHE A 288 -3.30 21.71 -0.27
CA PHE A 288 -1.86 21.91 -0.07
C PHE A 288 -0.99 21.56 -1.29
N ILE A 289 -1.48 20.72 -2.23
CA ILE A 289 -0.68 20.21 -3.36
C ILE A 289 -1.48 19.95 -4.65
N THR A 290 -2.80 19.75 -4.61
CA THR A 290 -3.53 19.54 -5.87
C THR A 290 -3.80 20.89 -6.51
N ASN A 291 -3.13 21.19 -7.63
CA ASN A 291 -3.53 22.26 -8.55
C ASN A 291 -4.84 21.87 -9.28
N LEU A 292 -5.90 21.63 -8.50
CA LEU A 292 -7.27 21.47 -9.00
C LEU A 292 -7.75 22.71 -9.79
N ALA A 293 -7.02 23.83 -9.69
CA ALA A 293 -7.30 25.08 -10.39
C ALA A 293 -6.81 25.11 -11.87
N THR A 294 -6.06 24.13 -12.36
CA THR A 294 -5.53 24.13 -13.75
C THR A 294 -6.27 23.23 -14.75
N MET A 295 -7.40 22.62 -14.38
CA MET A 295 -8.18 21.81 -15.33
C MET A 295 -9.07 22.67 -16.24
N SER A 296 -8.44 23.34 -17.21
CA SER A 296 -9.12 23.92 -18.36
C SER A 296 -9.45 22.81 -19.37
N PHE A 297 -10.62 22.20 -19.25
CA PHE A 297 -11.14 21.22 -20.23
C PHE A 297 -11.71 21.89 -21.51
N SER A 298 -10.99 22.88 -22.06
CA SER A 298 -11.42 23.59 -23.28
C SER A 298 -11.02 22.89 -24.59
N SER A 299 -10.49 21.66 -24.55
CA SER A 299 -10.02 20.93 -25.75
C SER A 299 -11.12 20.20 -26.56
N LEU A 300 -12.40 20.36 -26.22
CA LEU A 300 -13.49 19.73 -26.99
C LEU A 300 -13.96 20.53 -28.22
N TRP A 301 -13.42 21.72 -28.53
CA TRP A 301 -13.74 22.48 -29.75
C TRP A 301 -12.49 22.79 -30.60
N PRO A 302 -12.55 22.66 -31.95
CA PRO A 302 -11.39 22.85 -32.81
C PRO A 302 -11.10 24.35 -32.95
N LYS A 303 -10.03 24.85 -32.32
CA LYS A 303 -9.54 26.21 -32.52
C LYS A 303 -8.24 26.23 -33.33
N LYS A 304 -8.28 27.06 -34.38
CA LYS A 304 -7.22 27.38 -35.35
C LYS A 304 -5.88 27.67 -34.69
N LYS A 305 -4.83 27.06 -35.24
CA LYS A 305 -3.41 27.36 -34.96
C LYS A 305 -3.09 28.84 -35.18
N LYS A 306 -2.35 29.42 -34.25
CA LYS A 306 -1.52 30.61 -34.49
C LYS A 306 -0.17 30.34 -33.83
N ASP A 307 0.88 30.38 -34.64
CA ASP A 307 2.26 30.07 -34.29
C ASP A 307 2.91 31.21 -33.49
N GLU A 308 3.61 30.88 -32.39
CA GLU A 308 4.72 31.66 -31.83
C GLU A 308 5.71 30.74 -31.07
N PRO A 309 7.01 31.14 -30.94
CA PRO A 309 8.13 30.21 -30.94
C PRO A 309 8.55 29.71 -29.54
N ALA A 310 9.14 28.51 -29.56
CA ALA A 310 9.53 27.71 -28.41
C ALA A 310 10.72 28.29 -27.61
N LYS A 311 10.57 28.34 -26.29
CA LYS A 311 11.68 28.33 -25.32
C LYS A 311 11.69 27.00 -24.58
N SER A 312 12.87 26.40 -24.51
CA SER A 312 13.17 25.09 -23.94
C SER A 312 12.90 25.03 -22.43
N HIS A 313 11.94 24.19 -22.03
CA HIS A 313 11.73 23.72 -20.66
C HIS A 313 11.33 22.24 -20.69
N GLU A 314 12.33 21.35 -20.66
CA GLU A 314 12.13 19.89 -20.77
C GLU A 314 11.72 19.18 -19.47
N ASP A 315 11.53 19.89 -18.35
CA ASP A 315 11.27 19.25 -17.04
C ASP A 315 9.85 19.45 -16.48
N ASN A 316 8.98 20.17 -17.20
CA ASN A 316 7.61 20.46 -16.72
C ASN A 316 6.52 19.62 -17.42
N THR A 317 6.78 19.08 -18.61
CA THR A 317 5.79 18.35 -19.43
C THR A 317 5.41 16.97 -18.88
N ARG A 318 6.24 16.34 -18.03
CA ARG A 318 5.93 15.04 -17.40
C ARG A 318 5.06 15.15 -16.14
N ARG A 319 4.93 16.33 -15.54
CA ARG A 319 4.11 16.53 -14.33
C ARG A 319 2.62 16.58 -14.66
N GLU A 320 2.26 17.30 -15.73
CA GLU A 320 0.87 17.47 -16.17
C GLU A 320 0.26 16.18 -16.75
N ALA A 321 1.05 15.24 -17.24
CA ALA A 321 0.53 13.99 -17.83
C ALA A 321 0.02 12.96 -16.80
N ASN A 322 0.56 12.95 -15.57
CA ASN A 322 0.27 11.89 -14.58
C ASN A 322 -0.90 12.25 -13.63
N GLU A 323 -1.20 13.54 -13.45
CA GLU A 323 -2.29 14.02 -12.58
C GLU A 323 -3.70 13.67 -13.09
N PRO A 324 -4.04 13.83 -14.39
CA PRO A 324 -5.36 13.43 -14.89
C PRO A 324 -5.60 11.91 -14.81
N GLU A 325 -4.55 11.09 -14.95
CA GLU A 325 -4.65 9.64 -14.77
C GLU A 325 -4.90 9.25 -13.30
N ALA A 326 -4.32 10.00 -12.36
CA ALA A 326 -4.48 9.76 -10.93
C ALA A 326 -5.91 10.06 -10.44
N GLU A 327 -6.59 11.04 -11.01
CA GLU A 327 -8.02 11.30 -10.70
C GLU A 327 -8.96 10.36 -11.48
N ALA A 328 -8.65 10.05 -12.75
CA ALA A 328 -9.44 9.12 -13.55
C ALA A 328 -9.57 7.74 -12.91
N LYS A 329 -8.51 7.25 -12.22
CA LYS A 329 -8.60 5.98 -11.49
C LYS A 329 -9.64 5.99 -10.36
N LEU A 330 -9.94 7.16 -9.78
CA LEU A 330 -10.85 7.29 -8.64
C LEU A 330 -12.32 7.26 -9.08
N THR A 331 -12.62 7.74 -10.29
CA THR A 331 -13.95 7.63 -10.89
C THR A 331 -14.16 6.26 -11.56
N ALA A 332 -13.10 5.68 -12.14
CA ALA A 332 -13.16 4.38 -12.79
C ALA A 332 -13.26 3.17 -11.82
N ASN A 333 -12.90 3.35 -10.55
CA ASN A 333 -12.90 2.28 -9.53
C ASN A 333 -13.72 2.70 -8.31
N PRO A 334 -14.26 1.73 -7.54
CA PRO A 334 -14.97 2.05 -6.30
C PRO A 334 -14.12 2.91 -5.37
N THR A 335 -14.59 4.11 -5.08
CA THR A 335 -13.87 5.07 -4.25
C THR A 335 -14.82 5.73 -3.27
N LEU A 336 -14.43 5.81 -2.00
CA LEU A 336 -15.13 6.58 -0.98
C LEU A 336 -14.21 7.66 -0.41
N ALA A 337 -14.66 8.92 -0.46
CA ALA A 337 -14.07 10.01 0.33
C ALA A 337 -14.94 10.33 1.56
N ILE A 338 -14.33 10.41 2.74
CA ILE A 338 -14.99 10.74 3.99
C ILE A 338 -14.31 11.99 4.57
N TYR A 339 -15.07 13.03 4.86
CA TYR A 339 -14.54 14.26 5.46
C TYR A 339 -15.55 14.92 6.38
N GLY A 340 -15.09 15.75 7.31
CA GLY A 340 -15.93 16.46 8.25
C GLY A 340 -16.27 17.89 7.80
N ASP A 341 -17.45 18.41 8.16
CA ASP A 341 -17.86 19.78 7.83
C ASP A 341 -17.20 20.87 8.71
N GLN A 342 -16.53 20.48 9.81
CA GLN A 342 -15.74 21.34 10.68
C GLN A 342 -14.22 21.09 10.54
N ASP A 343 -13.78 20.46 9.46
CA ASP A 343 -12.36 20.18 9.23
C ASP A 343 -11.58 21.47 8.91
N SER A 344 -10.77 21.92 9.88
CA SER A 344 -9.97 23.16 9.78
C SER A 344 -8.76 23.06 8.85
N PHE A 345 -8.39 21.86 8.41
CA PHE A 345 -7.30 21.63 7.47
C PHE A 345 -7.80 21.58 6.02
N LEU A 346 -9.12 21.49 5.83
CA LEU A 346 -9.76 21.41 4.52
C LEU A 346 -10.49 22.71 4.20
N SER A 347 -10.56 23.04 2.91
CA SER A 347 -11.54 24.01 2.45
C SER A 347 -12.82 23.27 2.13
N ILE A 348 -13.82 23.33 3.02
CA ILE A 348 -15.10 22.62 2.85
C ILE A 348 -15.77 22.93 1.52
N LYS A 349 -15.70 24.18 1.08
CA LYS A 349 -16.19 24.56 -0.26
C LYS A 349 -15.48 23.77 -1.36
N LYS A 350 -14.14 23.76 -1.37
CA LYS A 350 -13.36 22.99 -2.36
C LYS A 350 -13.61 21.48 -2.27
N MET A 351 -13.79 20.95 -1.06
CA MET A 351 -14.13 19.54 -0.84
C MET A 351 -15.47 19.18 -1.46
N ARG A 352 -16.51 19.99 -1.22
CA ARG A 352 -17.83 19.80 -1.82
C ARG A 352 -17.80 19.93 -3.34
N ASP A 353 -17.11 20.94 -3.86
CA ASP A 353 -16.96 21.15 -5.31
C ASP A 353 -16.27 19.93 -5.96
N TRP A 354 -15.14 19.49 -5.38
CA TRP A 354 -14.35 18.34 -5.87
C TRP A 354 -15.13 17.02 -5.80
N THR A 355 -15.75 16.71 -4.66
CA THR A 355 -16.52 15.46 -4.49
C THR A 355 -17.76 15.43 -5.36
N THR A 356 -18.46 16.56 -5.52
CA THR A 356 -19.61 16.69 -6.43
C THR A 356 -19.18 16.50 -7.88
N GLN A 357 -18.05 17.09 -8.29
CA GLN A 357 -17.51 16.92 -9.63
C GLN A 357 -17.18 15.44 -9.93
N LEU A 358 -16.45 14.76 -9.04
CA LEU A 358 -16.06 13.36 -9.28
C LEU A 358 -17.23 12.40 -9.21
N SER A 359 -18.19 12.61 -8.31
CA SER A 359 -19.38 11.73 -8.18
C SER A 359 -20.35 11.86 -9.35
N ASN A 360 -20.45 13.05 -9.97
CA ASN A 360 -21.33 13.31 -11.12
C ASN A 360 -20.70 12.97 -12.48
N ALA A 361 -19.42 12.58 -12.53
CA ALA A 361 -18.80 12.15 -13.77
C ALA A 361 -19.51 10.89 -14.33
N GLU A 362 -19.62 10.80 -15.65
CA GLU A 362 -20.30 9.68 -16.31
C GLU A 362 -19.63 8.35 -15.97
N GLY A 363 -20.43 7.35 -15.57
CA GLY A 363 -19.94 6.04 -15.15
C GLY A 363 -19.15 6.02 -13.83
N SER A 364 -19.14 7.13 -13.07
CA SER A 364 -18.32 7.24 -11.86
C SER A 364 -18.78 6.33 -10.73
N GLN A 365 -17.82 5.57 -10.22
CA GLN A 365 -17.94 4.76 -9.00
C GLN A 365 -17.50 5.52 -7.74
N PHE A 366 -17.19 6.81 -7.88
CA PHE A 366 -16.82 7.68 -6.77
C PHE A 366 -18.05 8.06 -5.93
N ARG A 367 -17.92 7.92 -4.62
CA ARG A 367 -18.89 8.33 -3.62
C ARG A 367 -18.20 9.12 -2.51
N TYR A 368 -18.98 9.88 -1.76
CA TYR A 368 -18.46 10.64 -0.62
C TYR A 368 -19.46 10.68 0.53
N VAL A 369 -18.93 10.88 1.74
CA VAL A 369 -19.69 11.09 2.97
C VAL A 369 -19.12 12.32 3.66
N GLU A 370 -19.96 13.34 3.82
CA GLU A 370 -19.68 14.49 4.66
C GLU A 370 -20.28 14.24 6.04
N VAL A 371 -19.44 14.22 7.08
CA VAL A 371 -19.85 13.96 8.47
C VAL A 371 -20.01 15.28 9.20
N SER A 372 -21.22 15.53 9.71
CA SER A 372 -21.48 16.78 10.43
C SER A 372 -20.76 16.80 11.78
N THR A 373 -20.30 17.99 12.19
CA THR A 373 -19.53 18.26 13.42
C THR A 373 -18.12 17.67 13.45
N ALA A 374 -17.76 16.80 12.49
CA ALA A 374 -16.45 16.18 12.47
C ALA A 374 -15.36 17.19 12.10
N GLY A 375 -14.29 17.21 12.89
CA GLY A 375 -13.04 17.87 12.57
C GLY A 375 -12.05 16.91 11.91
N HIS A 376 -10.85 17.42 11.63
CA HIS A 376 -9.81 16.65 10.95
C HIS A 376 -9.35 15.41 11.72
N PHE A 377 -9.36 15.50 13.05
CA PHE A 377 -8.83 14.48 13.96
C PHE A 377 -9.89 13.48 14.43
N TRP A 378 -11.16 13.68 14.06
CA TRP A 378 -12.27 12.77 14.39
C TRP A 378 -12.41 12.49 15.90
N VAL A 379 -12.22 13.53 16.73
CA VAL A 379 -12.24 13.45 18.20
C VAL A 379 -13.55 13.91 18.80
N GLU A 380 -14.41 14.54 18.00
CA GLU A 380 -15.71 15.04 18.42
C GLU A 380 -16.65 13.90 18.84
N HIS A 381 -17.67 14.23 19.62
CA HIS A 381 -18.56 13.22 20.18
C HIS A 381 -19.34 12.50 19.07
N GLY A 382 -19.21 11.18 18.98
CA GLY A 382 -19.94 10.34 18.02
C GLY A 382 -19.32 10.23 16.62
N VAL A 383 -18.46 11.18 16.21
CA VAL A 383 -17.97 11.21 14.81
C VAL A 383 -17.06 10.02 14.46
N SER A 384 -16.34 9.47 15.43
CA SER A 384 -15.56 8.23 15.22
C SER A 384 -16.44 7.00 14.97
N HIS A 385 -17.67 6.99 15.50
CA HIS A 385 -18.65 5.96 15.19
C HIS A 385 -19.15 6.13 13.75
N GLU A 386 -19.51 7.36 13.35
CA GLU A 386 -19.94 7.65 11.97
C GLU A 386 -18.86 7.31 10.94
N LEU A 387 -17.58 7.63 11.24
CA LEU A 387 -16.45 7.22 10.42
C LEU A 387 -16.37 5.70 10.28
N ARG A 388 -16.50 4.96 11.38
CA ARG A 388 -16.49 3.49 11.37
C ARG A 388 -17.61 2.93 10.50
N GLU A 389 -18.82 3.44 10.67
CA GLU A 389 -19.99 2.98 9.91
C GLU A 389 -19.86 3.27 8.41
N ALA A 390 -19.31 4.43 8.04
CA ALA A 390 -19.04 4.77 6.64
C ALA A 390 -17.99 3.83 6.03
N VAL A 391 -16.89 3.57 6.75
CA VAL A 391 -15.84 2.63 6.31
C VAL A 391 -16.39 1.21 6.21
N TYR A 392 -17.18 0.77 7.20
CA TYR A 392 -17.80 -0.55 7.22
C TYR A 392 -18.78 -0.72 6.05
N SER A 393 -19.71 0.21 5.87
CA SER A 393 -20.75 0.14 4.84
C SER A 393 -20.16 0.07 3.44
N PHE A 394 -19.16 0.92 3.16
CA PHE A 394 -18.45 0.90 1.87
C PHE A 394 -17.71 -0.42 1.66
N SER A 395 -16.89 -0.83 2.63
CA SER A 395 -16.04 -2.01 2.48
C SER A 395 -16.85 -3.30 2.43
N ALA A 396 -17.95 -3.39 3.19
CA ALA A 396 -18.90 -4.50 3.12
C ALA A 396 -19.63 -4.53 1.77
N GLY A 397 -19.92 -3.36 1.18
CA GLY A 397 -20.43 -3.26 -0.19
C GLY A 397 -19.46 -3.83 -1.21
N LEU A 398 -18.15 -3.55 -1.08
CA LEU A 398 -17.12 -4.08 -1.99
C LEU A 398 -16.98 -5.61 -1.95
N VAL A 399 -17.19 -6.21 -0.79
CA VAL A 399 -17.07 -7.67 -0.59
C VAL A 399 -18.31 -8.42 -1.09
N LYS A 400 -19.48 -7.76 -1.13
CA LYS A 400 -20.75 -8.35 -1.59
C LYS A 400 -21.02 -8.14 -3.08
N SER A 401 -20.31 -7.20 -3.71
CA SER A 401 -20.57 -6.70 -5.06
C SER A 401 -20.02 -7.57 -6.17
#